data_AF-A0A8T7H2K3-F1
#
_entry.id   AF-A0A8T7H2K3-F1
#
_cell.length_a   1.000
_cell.length_b   1.000
_cell.length_c   1.000
_cell.angle_alpha   90.00
_cell.angle_beta   90.00
_cell.angle_gamma   90.00
#
_symmetry.space_group_name_H-M   'P 1'
#
loop_
_entity.id
_entity.type
_entity.pdbx_description
1 polymer ?
#
loop_
_entity_poly.entity_id
_entity_poly.type
_entity_poly.pdbx_seq_one_letter_code
_entity_poly.pdbx_strand_id
1 'polypeptide(L)'
;MESRGVKELEKLMSMVPEDVLKEVEEYERSELERHRRSGSKRPFPSNEDVAEAIKEVCGGVITRGNIDSLFDAVKEYLEDQGFDTRFLTEGRFWRLVTSLAKKGVIKVRI
;
A
#
# COMPACT_ATOMS: atom_id res chain seq x y z
N MET A 1 37.98 4.78 0.79
CA MET A 1 37.59 3.35 0.87
C MET A 1 36.12 3.29 0.50
N GLU A 2 35.80 3.05 -0.77
CA GLU A 2 34.43 2.71 -1.16
C GLU A 2 34.06 1.40 -0.46
N SER A 3 33.04 1.45 0.40
CA SER A 3 32.53 0.29 1.12
C SER A 3 32.12 -0.77 0.10
N ARG A 4 32.64 -2.01 0.23
CA ARG A 4 32.32 -3.17 -0.64
C ARG A 4 30.82 -3.30 -0.95
N GLY A 5 29.94 -2.92 -0.01
CA GLY A 5 28.50 -2.95 -0.21
C GLY A 5 27.95 -2.03 -1.30
N VAL A 6 28.59 -0.90 -1.60
CA VAL A 6 28.13 0.02 -2.67
C VAL A 6 28.35 -0.60 -4.05
N LYS A 7 29.51 -1.24 -4.25
CA LYS A 7 29.84 -1.95 -5.50
C LYS A 7 28.96 -3.17 -5.74
N GLU A 8 28.56 -3.85 -4.68
CA GLU A 8 27.69 -5.00 -4.76
C GLU A 8 26.24 -4.60 -5.09
N LEU A 9 25.79 -3.46 -4.56
CA LEU A 9 24.50 -2.85 -4.89
C LEU A 9 24.47 -2.34 -6.35
N GLU A 10 25.49 -1.63 -6.82
CA GLU A 10 25.59 -1.20 -8.23
C GLU A 10 25.55 -2.40 -9.17
N LYS A 11 26.24 -3.49 -8.82
CA LYS A 11 26.25 -4.72 -9.60
C LYS A 11 24.86 -5.35 -9.65
N LEU A 12 24.15 -5.43 -8.52
CA LEU A 12 22.77 -5.92 -8.47
C LEU A 12 21.84 -5.06 -9.33
N MET A 13 21.90 -3.73 -9.21
CA MET A 13 21.08 -2.82 -10.02
C MET A 13 21.36 -2.97 -11.51
N SER A 14 22.62 -3.16 -11.92
CA SER A 14 22.99 -3.39 -13.33
C SER A 14 22.49 -4.72 -13.92
N MET A 15 22.09 -5.66 -13.07
CA MET A 15 21.51 -6.95 -13.47
C MET A 15 19.98 -6.91 -13.58
N VAL A 16 19.34 -5.88 -13.03
CA VAL A 16 17.89 -5.69 -13.13
C VAL A 16 17.57 -5.01 -14.46
N PRO A 17 16.59 -5.53 -15.24
CA PRO A 17 16.11 -4.85 -16.43
C PRO A 17 15.66 -3.40 -16.15
N GLU A 18 15.98 -2.50 -17.07
CA GLU A 18 15.78 -1.05 -16.86
C GLU A 18 14.30 -0.65 -16.81
N ASP A 19 13.41 -1.42 -17.45
CA ASP A 19 11.95 -1.30 -17.35
C ASP A 19 11.44 -1.59 -15.93
N VAL A 20 11.97 -2.61 -15.27
CA VAL A 20 11.62 -2.97 -13.88
C VAL A 20 12.12 -1.91 -12.91
N LEU A 21 13.34 -1.41 -13.10
CA LEU A 21 13.86 -0.31 -12.28
C LEU A 21 13.01 0.95 -12.43
N LYS A 22 12.63 1.27 -13.67
CA LYS A 22 11.78 2.42 -13.98
C LYS A 22 10.40 2.31 -13.34
N GLU A 23 9.80 1.11 -13.30
CA GLU A 23 8.53 0.85 -12.61
C GLU A 23 8.63 1.17 -11.12
N VAL A 24 9.70 0.73 -10.46
CA VAL A 24 9.95 1.03 -9.03
C VAL A 24 10.20 2.53 -8.82
N GLU A 25 11.00 3.17 -9.65
CA GLU A 25 11.25 4.62 -9.56
C GLU A 25 9.97 5.44 -9.78
N GLU A 26 9.12 5.04 -10.71
CA GLU A 26 7.82 5.68 -10.96
C GLU A 26 6.88 5.48 -9.77
N TYR A 27 6.85 4.28 -9.19
CA TYR A 27 6.11 4.00 -7.97
C TYR A 27 6.58 4.89 -6.81
N GLU A 28 7.87 4.91 -6.50
CA GLU A 28 8.44 5.73 -5.42
C GLU A 28 8.19 7.23 -5.64
N ARG A 29 8.34 7.71 -6.88
CA ARG A 29 8.04 9.10 -7.24
C ARG A 29 6.58 9.44 -7.01
N SER A 30 5.66 8.56 -7.42
CA SER A 30 4.23 8.74 -7.24
C SER A 30 3.85 8.79 -5.76
N GLU A 31 4.44 7.94 -4.93
CA GLU A 31 4.25 7.94 -3.47
C GLU A 31 4.76 9.23 -2.82
N LEU A 32 5.94 9.70 -3.23
CA LEU A 32 6.48 10.97 -2.76
C LEU A 32 5.60 12.18 -3.17
N GLU A 33 5.05 12.16 -4.38
CA GLU A 33 4.12 13.19 -4.82
C GLU A 33 2.79 13.16 -4.06
N ARG A 34 2.21 11.97 -3.84
CA ARG A 34 1.02 11.78 -3.00
C ARG A 34 1.24 12.36 -1.61
N HIS A 35 2.39 12.06 -1.00
CA HIS A 35 2.76 12.56 0.31
C HIS A 35 2.95 14.08 0.34
N ARG A 36 3.52 14.68 -0.72
CA ARG A 36 3.68 16.14 -0.85
C ARG A 36 2.33 16.86 -1.05
N ARG A 37 1.39 16.24 -1.76
CA ARG A 37 0.02 16.76 -1.94
C ARG A 37 -0.82 16.70 -0.65
N SER A 38 -0.42 15.89 0.34
CA SER A 38 -1.05 15.81 1.67
C SER A 38 -0.69 16.99 2.61
N GLY A 39 -0.02 18.03 2.10
CA GLY A 39 0.47 19.19 2.88
C GLY A 39 -0.59 20.06 3.59
N SER A 40 -1.88 19.74 3.52
CA SER A 40 -2.95 20.46 4.23
C SER A 40 -3.73 19.52 5.15
N LYS A 41 -3.61 19.64 6.49
CA LYS A 41 -4.54 19.17 7.56
C LYS A 41 -5.42 17.92 7.32
N ARG A 42 -5.06 16.99 6.44
CA ARG A 42 -5.89 15.82 6.13
C ARG A 42 -5.90 14.94 7.37
N PRO A 43 -7.08 14.49 7.83
CA PRO A 43 -7.13 13.60 8.97
C PRO A 43 -6.45 12.28 8.61
N PHE A 44 -5.83 11.64 9.60
CA PHE A 44 -5.40 10.26 9.46
C PHE A 44 -6.62 9.35 9.59
N PRO A 45 -6.69 8.26 8.83
CA PRO A 45 -7.81 7.34 8.90
C PRO A 45 -7.78 6.59 10.25
N SER A 46 -8.93 6.57 10.92
CA SER A 46 -9.17 5.73 12.08
C SER A 46 -9.24 4.24 11.68
N ASN A 47 -9.32 3.34 12.65
CA ASN A 47 -9.50 1.92 12.33
C ASN A 47 -10.86 1.64 11.69
N GLU A 48 -11.88 2.43 12.00
CA GLU A 48 -13.21 2.31 11.40
C GLU A 48 -13.19 2.75 9.94
N ASP A 49 -12.51 3.88 9.64
CA ASP A 49 -12.35 4.37 8.26
C ASP A 49 -11.62 3.34 7.38
N VAL A 50 -10.52 2.77 7.88
CA VAL A 50 -9.77 1.73 7.13
C VAL A 50 -10.62 0.47 6.96
N ALA A 51 -11.40 0.08 7.98
CA ALA A 51 -12.27 -1.09 7.87
C ALA A 51 -13.41 -0.87 6.87
N GLU A 52 -13.96 0.34 6.79
CA GLU A 52 -14.94 0.72 5.77
C GLU A 52 -14.33 0.66 4.38
N ALA A 53 -13.17 1.30 4.19
CA ALA A 53 -12.44 1.28 2.92
C ALA A 53 -12.13 -0.15 2.45
N ILE A 54 -11.69 -1.05 3.35
CA ILE A 54 -11.48 -2.46 3.02
C ILE A 54 -12.76 -3.09 2.44
N LYS A 55 -13.91 -2.87 3.08
CA LYS A 55 -15.18 -3.45 2.62
C LYS A 55 -15.59 -2.91 1.26
N GLU A 56 -15.50 -1.60 1.06
CA GLU A 56 -15.84 -0.93 -0.19
C GLU A 56 -14.96 -1.43 -1.34
N VAL A 57 -13.64 -1.48 -1.14
CA VAL A 57 -12.69 -1.89 -2.17
C VAL A 57 -12.82 -3.38 -2.53
N CYS A 58 -13.02 -4.26 -1.54
CA CYS A 58 -13.15 -5.70 -1.82
C CYS A 58 -14.57 -6.16 -2.16
N GLY A 59 -15.59 -5.29 -2.06
CA GLY A 59 -17.00 -5.67 -2.21
C GLY A 59 -17.44 -6.75 -1.20
N GLY A 60 -16.79 -6.80 -0.03
CA GLY A 60 -17.00 -7.82 1.00
C GLY A 60 -16.38 -9.20 0.71
N VAL A 61 -15.61 -9.37 -0.37
CA VAL A 61 -14.94 -10.64 -0.70
C VAL A 61 -13.48 -10.42 -1.13
N ILE A 62 -12.54 -11.01 -0.39
CA ILE A 62 -11.14 -11.09 -0.80
C ILE A 62 -10.94 -12.39 -1.59
N THR A 63 -10.35 -12.26 -2.77
CA THR A 63 -10.04 -13.36 -3.68
C THR A 63 -8.55 -13.40 -3.98
N ARG A 64 -8.06 -14.52 -4.53
CA ARG A 64 -6.68 -14.61 -4.99
C ARG A 64 -6.31 -13.55 -6.04
N GLY A 65 -7.29 -13.04 -6.79
CA GLY A 65 -7.06 -12.03 -7.83
C GLY A 65 -6.93 -10.59 -7.32
N ASN A 66 -7.39 -10.29 -6.09
CA ASN A 66 -7.32 -8.93 -5.55
C ASN A 66 -6.45 -8.80 -4.30
N ILE A 67 -6.03 -9.91 -3.68
CA ILE A 67 -5.31 -9.90 -2.40
C ILE A 67 -3.98 -9.13 -2.47
N ASP A 68 -3.26 -9.25 -3.58
CA ASP A 68 -1.94 -8.64 -3.74
C ASP A 68 -2.02 -7.11 -3.90
N SER A 69 -3.04 -6.61 -4.59
CA SER A 69 -3.25 -5.17 -4.83
C SER A 69 -4.18 -4.51 -3.81
N LEU A 70 -4.75 -5.26 -2.87
CA LEU A 70 -5.81 -4.76 -1.98
C LEU A 70 -5.33 -3.62 -1.09
N PHE A 71 -4.09 -3.69 -0.60
CA PHE A 71 -3.53 -2.67 0.27
C PHE A 71 -3.42 -1.33 -0.43
N ASP A 72 -2.82 -1.31 -1.63
CA ASP A 72 -2.64 -0.10 -2.42
C ASP A 72 -3.98 0.49 -2.86
N ALA A 73 -4.91 -0.37 -3.28
CA ALA A 73 -6.26 0.05 -3.63
C ALA A 73 -7.00 0.71 -2.46
N VAL A 74 -6.79 0.22 -1.23
CA VAL A 74 -7.36 0.84 -0.01
C VAL A 74 -6.66 2.15 0.33
N LYS A 75 -5.35 2.27 0.14
CA LYS A 75 -4.66 3.55 0.30
C LYS A 75 -5.19 4.60 -0.68
N GLU A 76 -5.28 4.25 -1.95
CA GLU A 76 -5.79 5.15 -3.00
C GLU A 76 -7.23 5.58 -2.69
N TYR A 77 -8.10 4.64 -2.33
CA TYR A 77 -9.47 4.94 -1.92
C TYR A 77 -9.52 5.93 -0.74
N LEU A 78 -8.71 5.73 0.30
CA LEU A 78 -8.66 6.63 1.46
C LEU A 78 -8.12 8.03 1.09
N GLU A 79 -7.12 8.11 0.23
CA GLU A 79 -6.56 9.37 -0.25
C GLU A 79 -7.58 10.17 -1.07
N ASP A 80 -8.36 9.49 -1.90
CA ASP A 80 -9.47 10.06 -2.68
C ASP A 80 -10.60 10.56 -1.76
N GLN A 81 -10.84 9.88 -0.64
CA GLN A 81 -11.75 10.36 0.42
C GLN A 81 -11.15 11.50 1.26
N GLY A 82 -9.94 11.96 0.95
CA GLY A 82 -9.30 13.10 1.61
C GLY A 82 -8.53 12.75 2.89
N PHE A 83 -8.26 11.47 3.15
CA PHE A 83 -7.40 11.05 4.26
C PHE A 83 -5.92 11.14 3.92
N ASP A 84 -5.11 11.20 4.97
CA ASP A 84 -3.67 11.04 4.90
C ASP A 84 -3.27 9.61 5.27
N THR A 85 -2.73 8.84 4.32
CA THR A 85 -2.41 7.42 4.52
C THR A 85 -0.97 7.16 4.92
N ARG A 86 -0.14 8.20 5.17
CA ARG A 86 1.30 8.06 5.43
C ARG A 86 1.66 7.14 6.60
N PHE A 87 0.75 6.98 7.56
CA PHE A 87 0.91 6.09 8.72
C PHE A 87 0.09 4.80 8.65
N LEU A 88 -0.58 4.53 7.53
CA LEU A 88 -1.24 3.26 7.29
C LEU A 88 -0.22 2.24 6.78
N THR A 89 0.23 1.36 7.67
CA THR A 89 1.16 0.28 7.32
C THR A 89 0.41 -1.00 6.94
N GLU A 90 1.04 -1.84 6.11
CA GLU A 90 0.50 -3.17 5.78
C GLU A 90 0.19 -3.99 7.03
N GLY A 91 1.05 -3.95 8.05
CA GLY A 91 0.82 -4.68 9.30
C GLY A 91 -0.46 -4.24 10.03
N ARG A 92 -0.75 -2.93 10.06
CA ARG A 92 -2.00 -2.39 10.62
C ARG A 92 -3.19 -2.83 9.75
N PHE A 93 -3.05 -2.73 8.44
CA PHE A 93 -4.05 -3.11 7.46
C PHE A 93 -4.44 -4.60 7.57
N TRP A 94 -3.48 -5.52 7.50
CA TRP A 94 -3.74 -6.96 7.55
C TRP A 94 -4.31 -7.41 8.90
N ARG A 95 -3.99 -6.73 10.00
CA ARG A 95 -4.65 -6.95 11.29
C ARG A 95 -6.15 -6.64 11.22
N LEU A 96 -6.54 -5.55 10.54
CA LEU A 96 -7.95 -5.20 10.35
C LEU A 96 -8.65 -6.17 9.40
N VAL A 97 -8.03 -6.50 8.27
CA VAL A 97 -8.55 -7.53 7.33
C VAL A 97 -8.81 -8.85 8.06
N THR A 98 -7.83 -9.34 8.83
CA THR A 98 -7.96 -10.58 9.61
C THR A 98 -9.09 -10.48 10.64
N SER A 99 -9.24 -9.32 11.30
CA SER A 99 -10.33 -9.08 12.26
C SER A 99 -11.70 -9.14 11.57
N LEU A 100 -11.85 -8.49 10.42
CA LEU A 100 -13.08 -8.48 9.63
C LEU A 100 -13.44 -9.89 9.13
N ALA A 101 -12.46 -10.65 8.64
CA ALA A 101 -12.66 -12.03 8.20
C ALA A 101 -13.10 -12.94 9.36
N LYS A 102 -12.46 -12.83 10.53
CA LYS A 102 -12.84 -13.58 11.74
C LYS A 102 -14.26 -13.27 12.22
N LYS A 103 -14.69 -12.01 12.07
CA LYS A 103 -16.05 -11.56 12.41
C LYS A 103 -17.09 -11.92 11.33
N GLY A 104 -16.68 -12.51 10.20
CA GLY A 104 -17.58 -12.83 9.09
C GLY A 104 -18.07 -11.61 8.30
N VAL A 105 -17.46 -10.44 8.51
CA VAL A 105 -17.83 -9.20 7.81
C VAL A 105 -17.38 -9.22 6.36
N ILE A 106 -16.22 -9.83 6.11
CA ILE A 106 -15.71 -10.09 4.76
C ILE A 106 -15.46 -11.59 4.59
N LYS A 107 -15.64 -12.10 3.37
CA LYS A 107 -15.37 -13.50 3.02
C LYS A 107 -14.01 -13.61 2.34
N VAL A 108 -13.25 -14.64 2.69
CA VAL A 108 -11.93 -14.91 2.11
C VAL A 108 -12.04 -16.17 1.26
N ARG A 109 -11.71 -16.06 -0.02
CA ARG A 109 -11.75 -17.14 -1.03
C ARG A 109 -10.45 -17.16 -1.82
N ILE A 110 -9.43 -17.79 -1.25
CA ILE A 110 -8.06 -17.87 -1.79
C ILE A 110 -7.71 -19.30 -2.17
#